data_AF-Q8YBU2-F1
#
_entry.id   AF-Q8YBU2-F1
#
_cell.length_a   1.000
_cell.length_b   1.000
_cell.length_c   1.000
_cell.angle_alpha   90.00
_cell.angle_beta   90.00
_cell.angle_gamma   90.00
#
_symmetry.space_group_name_H-M   'P 1'
#
loop_
_entity.id
_entity.type
_entity.pdbx_description
1 polymer ?
#
loop_
_entity_poly.entity_id
_entity_poly.type
_entity_poly.pdbx_seq_one_letter_code
_entity_poly.pdbx_strand_id
1 'polypeptide(L)'
;MPRCCIGSISWYTFIAIGFGALVVVLVQGKNYWWFEAPWIGVCLAISILSLAIAAAIELNRDQPLMNLHWLASPEILRFTLILLVFRMVLAEQTSGALGLFQVFGLQDAQSKGLYTLILLASFAGGITCGALLKVERVPVIFGFALLCIAVGAFLDSHATNLTRPHNVYVSQGLIAFGGALFLPPAMLAGITKAMKQGPAYMTSFIVVFLFTQNIGGLIGSALFSTFISIREKYHSAHLVEQLVMSDPLVAQRVQALSGTYAKVLADQGLTKAEGPVLLGQQVTKEATILSYNDAFLAISVIAAIALCCQVTYRVYEAFRARRSALAVMS
;
A
#
# COMPACT_ATOMS: atom_id res chain seq x y z
N MET A 1 33.88 -6.44 29.51
CA MET A 1 32.58 -5.95 28.98
C MET A 1 31.50 -6.94 29.37
N PRO A 2 30.39 -6.53 29.99
CA PRO A 2 29.39 -7.48 30.45
C PRO A 2 28.76 -8.19 29.25
N ARG A 3 28.59 -9.51 29.33
CA ARG A 3 28.02 -10.37 28.28
C ARG A 3 26.70 -9.82 27.69
N CYS A 4 25.98 -9.01 28.47
CA CYS A 4 24.75 -8.31 28.08
C CYS A 4 24.95 -7.30 26.92
N CYS A 5 26.08 -6.58 26.84
CA CYS A 5 26.32 -5.61 25.76
C CYS A 5 26.67 -6.29 24.43
N ILE A 6 27.43 -7.39 24.47
CA ILE A 6 27.86 -8.13 23.27
C ILE A 6 26.67 -8.84 22.63
N GLY A 7 25.81 -9.48 23.44
CA GLY A 7 24.58 -10.11 22.93
C GLY A 7 23.60 -9.11 22.31
N SER A 8 23.57 -7.87 22.82
CA SER A 8 22.73 -6.81 22.27
C SER A 8 23.25 -6.34 20.90
N ILE A 9 24.55 -6.13 20.73
CA ILE A 9 25.15 -5.71 19.43
C ILE A 9 24.91 -6.78 18.35
N SER A 10 25.08 -8.06 18.68
CA SER A 10 24.82 -9.16 17.75
C SER A 10 23.34 -9.20 17.31
N TRP A 11 22.42 -9.01 18.25
CA TRP A 11 20.98 -8.98 17.97
C TRP A 11 20.58 -7.84 17.02
N TYR A 12 21.04 -6.60 17.28
CA TYR A 12 20.78 -5.46 16.39
C TYR A 12 21.30 -5.71 14.97
N THR A 13 22.47 -6.35 14.85
CA THR A 13 23.08 -6.66 13.55
C THR A 13 22.21 -7.63 12.75
N PHE A 14 21.72 -8.70 13.37
CA PHE A 14 20.82 -9.66 12.70
C PHE A 14 19.49 -9.03 12.29
N ILE A 15 18.93 -8.14 13.11
CA ILE A 15 17.71 -7.40 12.75
C ILE A 15 17.98 -6.45 11.57
N ALA A 16 19.08 -5.71 11.59
CA ALA A 16 19.44 -4.78 10.54
C ALA A 16 19.64 -5.49 9.19
N ILE A 17 20.37 -6.61 9.18
CA ILE A 17 20.55 -7.45 7.99
C ILE A 17 19.21 -8.05 7.56
N GLY A 18 18.43 -8.56 8.52
CA GLY A 18 17.13 -9.18 8.28
C GLY A 18 16.14 -8.25 7.60
N PHE A 19 15.87 -7.09 8.20
CA PHE A 19 14.97 -6.10 7.61
C PHE A 19 15.58 -5.42 6.38
N GLY A 20 16.88 -5.14 6.35
CA GLY A 20 17.54 -4.57 5.18
C GLY A 20 17.39 -5.45 3.95
N ALA A 21 17.64 -6.75 4.08
CA ALA A 21 17.43 -7.73 3.01
C ALA A 21 15.94 -7.85 2.63
N LEU A 22 15.02 -7.79 3.59
CA LEU A 22 13.58 -7.79 3.32
C LEU A 22 13.15 -6.58 2.48
N VAL A 23 13.64 -5.39 2.83
CA VAL A 23 13.38 -4.15 2.08
C VAL A 23 13.87 -4.30 0.64
N VAL A 24 15.08 -4.82 0.44
CA VAL A 24 15.62 -5.07 -0.90
C VAL A 24 14.68 -5.98 -1.71
N VAL A 25 14.21 -7.08 -1.12
CA VAL A 25 13.25 -8.00 -1.78
C VAL A 25 11.95 -7.30 -2.14
N LEU A 26 11.36 -6.52 -1.23
CA LEU A 26 10.09 -5.85 -1.46
C LEU A 26 10.18 -4.75 -2.52
N VAL A 27 11.28 -3.98 -2.52
CA VAL A 27 11.48 -2.88 -3.48
C VAL A 27 11.84 -3.42 -4.86
N GLN A 28 12.72 -4.42 -4.94
CA GLN A 28 13.25 -4.92 -6.20
C GLN A 28 12.45 -6.08 -6.79
N GLY A 29 11.59 -6.74 -6.00
CA GLY A 29 10.79 -7.89 -6.40
C GLY A 29 9.94 -7.63 -7.64
N LYS A 30 9.26 -6.48 -7.70
CA LYS A 30 8.52 -6.08 -8.90
C LYS A 30 9.43 -5.70 -10.07
N ASN A 31 10.57 -5.05 -9.80
CA ASN A 31 11.46 -4.52 -10.85
C ASN A 31 12.18 -5.62 -11.64
N TYR A 32 12.62 -6.68 -10.95
CA TYR A 32 13.29 -7.82 -11.56
C TYR A 32 12.38 -9.03 -11.80
N TRP A 33 11.08 -8.86 -11.50
CA TRP A 33 10.08 -9.92 -11.42
C TRP A 33 10.44 -11.01 -10.40
N TRP A 34 9.57 -11.19 -9.40
CA TRP A 34 9.82 -11.92 -8.14
C TRP A 34 10.61 -13.24 -8.24
N PHE A 35 10.40 -14.01 -9.30
CA PHE A 35 10.98 -15.34 -9.47
C PHE A 35 12.07 -15.43 -10.55
N GLU A 36 12.28 -14.38 -11.34
CA GLU A 36 13.24 -14.38 -12.44
C GLU A 36 14.67 -14.11 -11.98
N ALA A 37 14.84 -13.41 -10.85
CA ALA A 37 16.15 -13.06 -10.32
C ALA A 37 16.51 -13.89 -9.07
N PRO A 38 17.41 -14.90 -9.18
CA PRO A 38 17.74 -15.80 -8.06
C PRO A 38 18.31 -15.08 -6.84
N TRP A 39 18.99 -13.95 -7.03
CA TRP A 39 19.57 -13.17 -5.95
C TRP A 39 18.50 -12.59 -5.00
N ILE A 40 17.27 -12.35 -5.48
CA ILE A 40 16.14 -11.93 -4.64
C ILE A 40 15.74 -13.06 -3.69
N GLY A 41 15.72 -14.30 -4.17
CA GLY A 41 15.49 -15.48 -3.34
C GLY A 41 16.57 -15.66 -2.26
N VAL A 42 17.83 -15.40 -2.60
CA VAL A 42 18.94 -15.41 -1.63
C VAL A 42 18.76 -14.31 -0.58
N CYS A 43 18.41 -13.10 -0.98
CA CYS A 43 18.10 -12.01 -0.04
C CYS A 43 16.92 -12.36 0.89
N LEU A 44 15.87 -13.00 0.38
CA LEU A 44 14.75 -13.46 1.19
C LEU A 44 15.18 -14.53 2.20
N ALA A 45 15.99 -15.50 1.78
CA ALA A 45 16.52 -16.54 2.65
C ALA A 45 17.41 -15.95 3.76
N ILE A 46 18.30 -15.01 3.42
CA ILE A 46 19.13 -14.28 4.38
C ILE A 46 18.26 -13.49 5.36
N SER A 47 17.20 -12.84 4.86
CA SER A 47 16.26 -12.08 5.67
C SER A 47 15.59 -12.98 6.72
N ILE A 48 14.99 -14.09 6.27
CA ILE A 48 14.29 -15.05 7.13
C ILE A 48 15.25 -15.65 8.15
N LEU A 49 16.44 -16.10 7.71
CA LEU A 49 17.44 -16.69 8.60
C LEU A 49 17.92 -15.70 9.66
N SER A 50 18.22 -14.46 9.27
CA SER A 50 18.69 -13.43 10.21
C SER A 50 17.62 -13.02 11.21
N LEU A 51 16.36 -12.87 10.77
CA LEU A 51 15.24 -12.57 11.67
C LEU A 51 14.92 -13.75 12.60
N ALA A 52 15.04 -15.00 12.12
CA ALA A 52 14.87 -16.19 12.94
C ALA A 52 15.98 -16.30 14.02
N ILE A 53 17.23 -16.02 13.66
CA ILE A 53 18.35 -15.96 14.61
C ILE A 53 18.12 -14.84 15.64
N ALA A 54 17.72 -13.65 15.20
CA ALA A 54 17.41 -12.55 16.11
C ALA A 54 16.28 -12.89 17.09
N ALA A 55 15.22 -13.55 16.62
CA ALA A 55 14.12 -14.02 17.46
C ALA A 55 14.58 -15.12 18.45
N ALA A 56 15.41 -16.06 18.00
CA ALA A 56 15.96 -17.11 18.86
C ALA A 56 16.88 -16.54 19.95
N ILE A 57 17.72 -15.54 19.63
CA ILE A 57 18.54 -14.84 20.62
C ILE A 57 17.64 -14.15 21.65
N GLU A 58 16.59 -13.46 21.20
CA GLU A 58 15.69 -12.70 22.08
C GLU A 58 14.90 -13.61 23.03
N LEU A 59 14.44 -14.78 22.57
CA LEU A 59 13.74 -15.77 23.40
C LEU A 59 14.62 -16.38 24.49
N ASN A 60 15.94 -16.43 24.29
CA ASN A 60 16.89 -17.03 25.23
C ASN A 60 17.59 -15.98 26.12
N ARG A 61 17.21 -14.69 26.06
CA ARG A 61 17.78 -13.63 26.91
C ARG A 61 17.12 -13.62 28.29
N ASP A 62 17.95 -13.53 29.34
CA ASP A 62 17.49 -13.36 30.74
C ASP A 62 16.70 -12.06 30.96
N GLN A 63 17.04 -11.01 30.21
CA GLN A 63 16.31 -9.74 30.17
C GLN A 63 15.91 -9.44 28.73
N PRO A 64 14.71 -9.86 28.29
CA PRO A 64 14.23 -9.59 26.94
C PRO A 64 13.92 -8.10 26.79
N LEU A 65 14.44 -7.52 25.72
CA LEU A 65 14.12 -6.18 25.22
C LEU A 65 12.73 -6.15 24.56
N MET A 66 12.31 -7.28 23.99
CA MET A 66 10.99 -7.46 23.38
C MET A 66 10.28 -8.69 23.94
N ASN A 67 9.02 -8.51 24.31
CA ASN A 67 8.21 -9.59 24.81
C ASN A 67 7.48 -10.30 23.66
N LEU A 68 8.13 -11.31 23.07
CA LEU A 68 7.60 -12.06 21.91
C LEU A 68 6.28 -12.79 22.19
N HIS A 69 6.05 -13.23 23.44
CA HIS A 69 4.78 -13.86 23.83
C HIS A 69 3.61 -12.88 23.79
N TRP A 70 3.84 -11.65 24.25
CA TRP A 70 2.84 -10.59 24.16
C TRP A 70 2.61 -10.12 22.73
N LEU A 71 3.66 -10.06 21.92
CA LEU A 71 3.56 -9.78 20.49
C LEU A 71 2.72 -10.83 19.76
N ALA A 72 2.84 -12.11 20.14
CA ALA A 72 2.04 -13.20 19.63
C ALA A 72 0.64 -13.30 20.26
N SER A 73 0.28 -12.40 21.19
CA SER A 73 -1.06 -12.41 21.79
C SER A 73 -2.13 -12.05 20.74
N PRO A 74 -3.32 -12.67 20.80
CA PRO A 74 -4.39 -12.40 19.83
C PRO A 74 -4.79 -10.93 19.74
N GLU A 75 -4.66 -10.19 20.83
CA GLU A 75 -4.98 -8.77 20.88
C GLU A 75 -3.98 -7.93 20.06
N ILE A 76 -2.67 -8.20 20.23
CA ILE A 76 -1.62 -7.48 19.49
C ILE A 76 -1.58 -7.93 18.04
N LEU A 77 -1.76 -9.22 17.73
CA LEU A 77 -1.85 -9.69 16.35
C LEU A 77 -3.00 -9.04 15.58
N ARG A 78 -4.18 -8.91 16.19
CA ARG A 78 -5.31 -8.19 15.58
C ARG A 78 -4.99 -6.72 15.34
N PHE A 79 -4.35 -6.07 16.30
CA PHE A 79 -3.94 -4.67 16.17
C PHE A 79 -2.90 -4.48 15.05
N THR A 80 -1.89 -5.34 14.99
CA THR A 80 -0.89 -5.39 13.90
C THR A 80 -1.55 -5.61 12.55
N LEU A 81 -2.51 -6.54 12.45
CA LEU A 81 -3.25 -6.80 11.22
C LEU A 81 -4.03 -5.56 10.75
N ILE A 82 -4.71 -4.86 11.65
CA ILE A 82 -5.42 -3.61 11.32
C ILE A 82 -4.43 -2.57 10.79
N LEU A 83 -3.31 -2.37 11.48
CA LEU A 83 -2.27 -1.44 11.03
C LEU A 83 -1.71 -1.83 9.65
N LEU A 84 -1.50 -3.13 9.38
CA LEU A 84 -1.01 -3.64 8.09
C LEU A 84 -2.03 -3.40 6.96
N VAL A 85 -3.32 -3.66 7.22
CA VAL A 85 -4.40 -3.39 6.26
C VAL A 85 -4.45 -1.90 5.92
N PHE A 86 -4.41 -1.02 6.93
CA PHE A 86 -4.38 0.41 6.69
C PHE A 86 -3.16 0.84 5.87
N ARG A 87 -1.98 0.26 6.16
CA ARG A 87 -0.76 0.52 5.38
C ARG A 87 -0.84 0.02 3.95
N MET A 88 -1.49 -1.11 3.73
CA MET A 88 -1.76 -1.64 2.39
C MET A 88 -2.72 -0.75 1.61
N VAL A 89 -3.82 -0.30 2.22
CA VAL A 89 -4.79 0.58 1.56
C VAL A 89 -4.16 1.94 1.25
N LEU A 90 -3.37 2.50 2.17
CA LEU A 90 -2.63 3.75 1.95
C LEU A 90 -1.47 3.61 0.95
N ALA A 91 -1.09 2.39 0.54
CA ALA A 91 -0.07 2.20 -0.49
C ALA A 91 -0.51 2.78 -1.84
N GLU A 92 -1.82 2.85 -2.09
CA GLU A 92 -2.41 3.56 -3.23
C GLU A 92 -1.89 5.00 -3.33
N GLN A 93 -1.78 5.72 -2.22
CA GLN A 93 -1.34 7.12 -2.25
C GLN A 93 0.12 7.25 -2.72
N THR A 94 0.96 6.25 -2.42
CA THR A 94 2.39 6.25 -2.77
C THR A 94 2.70 5.64 -4.13
N SER A 95 1.91 4.65 -4.58
CA SER A 95 2.20 3.83 -5.76
C SER A 95 1.07 3.81 -6.80
N GLY A 96 -0.11 4.34 -6.46
CA GLY A 96 -1.31 4.47 -7.29
C GLY A 96 -1.33 5.78 -8.06
N ALA A 97 -2.03 6.80 -7.56
CA ALA A 97 -2.20 8.07 -8.31
C ALA A 97 -0.87 8.69 -8.77
N LEU A 98 0.15 8.68 -7.90
CA LEU A 98 1.48 9.18 -8.27
C LEU A 98 2.15 8.32 -9.35
N GLY A 99 2.01 7.00 -9.27
CA GLY A 99 2.51 6.08 -10.30
C GLY A 99 1.82 6.29 -11.65
N LEU A 100 0.50 6.49 -11.65
CA LEU A 100 -0.27 6.76 -12.86
C LEU A 100 0.17 8.07 -13.54
N PHE A 101 0.43 9.13 -12.76
CA PHE A 101 0.90 10.39 -13.34
C PHE A 101 2.33 10.32 -13.88
N GLN A 102 3.18 9.48 -13.29
CA GLN A 102 4.49 9.16 -13.87
C GLN A 102 4.36 8.46 -15.22
N VAL A 103 3.39 7.55 -15.39
CA VAL A 103 3.08 6.92 -16.70
C VAL A 103 2.64 7.95 -17.74
N PHE A 104 1.95 9.01 -17.32
CA PHE A 104 1.59 10.12 -18.21
C PHE A 104 2.74 11.08 -18.53
N GLY A 105 3.92 10.88 -17.93
CA GLY A 105 5.07 11.76 -18.08
C GLY A 105 4.87 13.14 -17.47
N LEU A 106 3.90 13.28 -16.55
CA LEU A 106 3.65 14.54 -15.86
C LEU A 106 4.77 14.80 -14.86
N GLN A 107 5.48 15.92 -15.02
CA GLN A 107 6.55 16.34 -14.12
C GLN A 107 5.99 16.82 -12.77
N ASP A 108 6.79 16.72 -11.70
CA ASP A 108 6.42 17.14 -10.33
C ASP A 108 5.84 18.56 -10.27
N ALA A 109 6.29 19.45 -11.15
CA ALA A 109 5.77 20.81 -11.26
C ALA A 109 4.26 20.88 -11.60
N GLN A 110 3.76 19.95 -12.42
CA GLN A 110 2.36 19.86 -12.81
C GLN A 110 1.48 19.23 -11.72
N SER A 111 2.09 18.52 -10.77
CA SER A 111 1.43 17.88 -9.63
C SER A 111 1.49 18.72 -8.34
N LYS A 112 2.11 19.90 -8.35
CA LYS A 112 2.21 20.80 -7.18
C LYS A 112 0.87 21.05 -6.50
N GLY A 113 -0.17 21.37 -7.27
CA GLY A 113 -1.51 21.63 -6.73
C GLY A 113 -2.12 20.40 -6.03
N LEU A 114 -1.87 19.20 -6.55
CA LEU A 114 -2.30 17.95 -5.92
C LEU A 114 -1.60 17.75 -4.56
N TYR A 115 -0.28 17.91 -4.52
CA TYR A 115 0.50 17.78 -3.29
C TYR A 115 0.11 18.81 -2.23
N THR A 116 -0.15 20.06 -2.63
CA THR A 116 -0.65 21.09 -1.71
C THR A 116 -2.01 20.70 -1.13
N LEU A 117 -2.92 20.17 -1.96
CA LEU A 117 -4.22 19.73 -1.48
C LEU A 117 -4.12 18.51 -0.56
N ILE A 118 -3.29 17.53 -0.89
CA ILE A 118 -3.00 16.37 -0.03
C ILE A 118 -2.47 16.84 1.34
N LEU A 119 -1.58 17.83 1.35
CA LEU A 119 -1.04 18.41 2.57
C LEU A 119 -2.14 19.09 3.41
N LEU A 120 -2.96 19.94 2.78
CA LEU A 120 -4.07 20.63 3.46
C LEU A 120 -5.10 19.64 4.01
N ALA A 121 -5.45 18.61 3.24
CA ALA A 121 -6.38 17.57 3.65
C ALA A 121 -5.80 16.72 4.81
N SER A 122 -4.50 16.41 4.77
CA SER A 122 -3.81 15.72 5.87
C SER A 122 -3.82 16.57 7.15
N PHE A 123 -3.58 17.88 7.03
CA PHE A 123 -3.62 18.79 8.16
C PHE A 123 -5.04 18.91 8.74
N ALA A 124 -6.05 19.01 7.89
CA ALA A 124 -7.45 19.00 8.30
C ALA A 124 -7.83 17.68 8.99
N GLY A 125 -7.36 16.53 8.48
CA GLY A 125 -7.54 15.22 9.10
C GLY A 125 -6.88 15.13 10.48
N GLY A 126 -5.67 15.68 10.62
CA GLY A 126 -4.95 15.77 11.89
C GLY A 126 -5.66 16.65 12.93
N ILE A 127 -6.14 17.84 12.53
CA ILE A 127 -6.93 18.72 13.41
C ILE A 127 -8.23 18.04 13.83
N THR A 128 -8.95 17.46 12.87
CA THR A 128 -10.20 16.74 13.13
C THR A 128 -9.98 15.59 14.08
N CYS A 129 -8.87 14.84 13.89
CA CYS A 129 -8.46 13.82 14.82
C CYS A 129 -8.25 14.41 16.21
N GLY A 130 -7.43 15.45 16.35
CA GLY A 130 -7.13 16.08 17.65
C GLY A 130 -8.40 16.54 18.39
N ALA A 131 -9.37 17.11 17.68
CA ALA A 131 -10.63 17.56 18.26
C ALA A 131 -11.57 16.40 18.66
N LEU A 132 -11.54 15.29 17.92
CA LEU A 132 -12.42 14.14 18.16
C LEU A 132 -11.79 13.04 19.03
N LEU A 133 -10.47 13.11 19.27
CA LEU A 133 -9.68 12.07 19.89
C LEU A 133 -10.14 11.82 21.33
N LYS A 134 -10.92 10.75 21.48
CA LYS A 134 -11.24 10.12 22.75
C LYS A 134 -11.06 8.62 22.58
N VAL A 135 -10.60 7.93 23.63
CA VAL A 135 -10.34 6.49 23.58
C VAL A 135 -11.60 5.71 23.18
N GLU A 136 -12.80 6.15 23.60
CA GLU A 136 -14.05 5.49 23.20
C GLU A 136 -14.40 5.69 21.72
N ARG A 137 -13.90 6.75 21.09
CA ARG A 137 -14.22 7.14 19.71
C ARG A 137 -13.26 6.58 18.67
N VAL A 138 -12.10 6.06 19.07
CA VAL A 138 -11.10 5.40 18.19
C VAL A 138 -11.73 4.51 17.10
N PRO A 139 -12.73 3.66 17.41
CA PRO A 139 -13.27 2.75 16.41
C PRO A 139 -14.16 3.46 15.38
N VAL A 140 -14.90 4.48 15.81
CA VAL A 140 -15.71 5.30 14.90
C VAL A 140 -14.79 6.10 13.97
N ILE A 141 -13.70 6.64 14.52
CA ILE A 141 -12.69 7.37 13.78
C ILE A 141 -12.04 6.46 12.71
N PHE A 142 -11.69 5.23 13.07
CA PHE A 142 -11.15 4.24 12.13
C PHE A 142 -12.15 3.87 11.03
N GLY A 143 -13.43 3.68 11.37
CA GLY A 143 -14.46 3.38 10.38
C GLY A 143 -14.66 4.54 9.41
N PHE A 144 -14.66 5.78 9.91
CA PHE A 144 -14.73 6.97 9.05
C PHE A 144 -13.49 7.12 8.16
N ALA A 145 -12.30 6.84 8.69
CA ALA A 145 -11.07 6.83 7.89
C ALA A 145 -11.13 5.82 6.75
N LEU A 146 -11.56 4.57 7.01
CA LEU A 146 -11.73 3.54 5.98
C LEU A 146 -12.78 3.95 4.94
N LEU A 147 -13.87 4.58 5.37
CA LEU A 147 -14.89 5.08 4.46
C LEU A 147 -14.33 6.15 3.52
N CYS A 148 -13.61 7.15 4.05
CA CYS A 148 -12.97 8.19 3.23
C CYS A 148 -12.01 7.57 2.21
N ILE A 149 -11.20 6.60 2.64
CA ILE A 149 -10.24 5.96 1.75
C ILE A 149 -10.95 5.09 0.70
N ALA A 150 -11.98 4.34 1.08
CA ALA A 150 -12.76 3.52 0.14
C ALA A 150 -13.43 4.39 -0.93
N VAL A 151 -14.09 5.47 -0.54
CA VAL A 151 -14.73 6.40 -1.47
C VAL A 151 -13.70 7.09 -2.36
N GLY A 152 -12.57 7.53 -1.79
CA GLY A 152 -11.50 8.15 -2.56
C GLY A 152 -10.93 7.20 -3.62
N ALA A 153 -10.60 5.97 -3.24
CA ALA A 153 -10.09 4.96 -4.17
C ALA A 153 -11.12 4.56 -5.24
N PHE A 154 -12.42 4.50 -4.90
CA PHE A 154 -13.47 4.25 -5.88
C PHE A 154 -13.62 5.37 -6.92
N LEU A 155 -13.44 6.64 -6.51
CA LEU A 155 -13.45 7.76 -7.44
C LEU A 155 -12.26 7.68 -8.42
N ASP A 156 -11.10 7.23 -7.96
CA ASP A 156 -9.92 7.08 -8.80
C ASP A 156 -10.00 5.88 -9.76
N SER A 157 -10.87 4.89 -9.51
CA SER A 157 -11.02 3.70 -10.37
C SER A 157 -11.65 3.95 -11.75
N HIS A 158 -11.94 5.21 -12.07
CA HIS A 158 -12.55 5.63 -13.34
C HIS A 158 -11.62 6.53 -14.16
N ALA A 159 -10.31 6.38 -13.99
CA ALA A 159 -9.32 7.18 -14.72
C ALA A 159 -9.29 6.82 -16.22
N THR A 160 -8.95 7.81 -17.03
CA THR A 160 -8.79 7.71 -18.49
C THR A 160 -7.48 8.39 -18.91
N ASN A 161 -7.12 8.31 -20.19
CA ASN A 161 -5.94 9.01 -20.73
C ASN A 161 -6.03 10.55 -20.63
N LEU A 162 -7.24 11.07 -20.39
CA LEU A 162 -7.50 12.49 -20.14
C LEU A 162 -7.39 12.87 -18.67
N THR A 163 -7.23 11.90 -17.75
CA THR A 163 -7.10 12.19 -16.33
C THR A 163 -5.86 13.04 -16.06
N ARG A 164 -6.03 14.11 -15.31
CA ARG A 164 -4.98 15.04 -14.88
C ARG A 164 -5.03 15.21 -13.37
N PRO A 165 -3.97 15.77 -12.73
CA PRO A 165 -3.91 15.88 -11.28
C PRO A 165 -5.12 16.56 -10.64
N HIS A 166 -5.73 17.55 -11.31
CA HIS A 166 -6.93 18.24 -10.79
C HIS A 166 -8.18 17.35 -10.71
N ASN A 167 -8.29 16.31 -11.53
CA ASN A 167 -9.44 15.41 -11.52
C ASN A 167 -9.45 14.52 -10.27
N VAL A 168 -8.28 14.29 -9.66
CA VAL A 168 -8.13 13.42 -8.48
C VAL A 168 -7.98 14.22 -7.18
N TYR A 169 -8.24 15.53 -7.19
CA TYR A 169 -8.14 16.37 -5.99
C TYR A 169 -9.07 15.90 -4.88
N VAL A 170 -10.33 15.58 -5.21
CA VAL A 170 -11.31 15.16 -4.21
C VAL A 170 -10.96 13.78 -3.66
N SER A 171 -10.65 12.82 -4.53
CA SER A 171 -10.31 11.45 -4.16
C SER A 171 -9.05 11.40 -3.30
N GLN A 172 -7.94 11.99 -3.76
CA GLN A 172 -6.68 12.01 -3.02
C GLN A 172 -6.78 12.85 -1.74
N GLY A 173 -7.61 13.90 -1.74
CA GLY A 173 -7.94 14.65 -0.52
C GLY A 173 -8.64 13.78 0.52
N LEU A 174 -9.63 12.96 0.11
CA LEU A 174 -10.31 12.02 1.01
C LEU A 174 -9.36 10.95 1.57
N ILE A 175 -8.50 10.38 0.72
CA ILE A 175 -7.52 9.35 1.13
C ILE A 175 -6.52 9.95 2.12
N ALA A 176 -5.98 11.14 1.83
CA ALA A 176 -5.04 11.85 2.70
C ALA A 176 -5.68 12.22 4.05
N PHE A 177 -6.92 12.72 4.02
CA PHE A 177 -7.69 13.03 5.22
C PHE A 177 -7.92 11.76 6.08
N GLY A 178 -8.35 10.66 5.46
CA GLY A 178 -8.57 9.38 6.14
C GLY A 178 -7.28 8.80 6.75
N GLY A 179 -6.17 8.86 6.00
CA GLY A 179 -4.86 8.42 6.48
C GLY A 179 -4.38 9.23 7.70
N ALA A 180 -4.52 10.55 7.66
CA ALA A 180 -4.16 11.43 8.78
C ALA A 180 -5.06 11.23 10.01
N LEU A 181 -6.33 10.86 9.80
CA LEU A 181 -7.28 10.57 10.86
C LEU A 181 -6.97 9.25 11.61
N PHE A 182 -6.34 8.29 10.93
CA PHE A 182 -6.08 6.94 11.46
C PHE A 182 -4.87 6.86 12.39
N LEU A 183 -3.76 7.52 12.04
CA LEU A 183 -2.48 7.29 12.70
C LEU A 183 -2.46 7.70 14.19
N PRO A 184 -2.95 8.89 14.59
CA PRO A 184 -2.88 9.31 16.00
C PRO A 184 -3.71 8.43 16.96
N PRO A 185 -4.97 8.04 16.66
CA PRO A 185 -5.73 7.13 17.52
C PRO A 185 -5.13 5.73 17.57
N ALA A 186 -4.50 5.26 16.48
CA ALA A 186 -3.79 3.98 16.48
C ALA A 186 -2.57 4.01 17.42
N MET A 187 -1.80 5.09 17.39
CA MET A 187 -0.70 5.30 18.33
C MET A 187 -1.21 5.36 19.77
N LEU A 188 -2.26 6.15 20.04
CA LEU A 188 -2.84 6.26 21.38
C LEU A 188 -3.32 4.90 21.92
N ALA A 189 -4.03 4.13 21.10
CA ALA A 189 -4.52 2.81 21.47
C ALA A 189 -3.38 1.84 21.79
N GLY A 190 -2.33 1.85 20.96
CA GLY A 190 -1.16 1.00 21.13
C GLY A 190 -0.31 1.36 22.36
N ILE A 191 -0.01 2.64 22.54
CA ILE A 191 0.72 3.16 23.71
C ILE A 191 -0.05 2.84 24.99
N THR A 192 -1.36 3.08 25.01
CA THR A 192 -2.19 2.80 26.21
C THR A 192 -2.15 1.31 26.58
N LYS A 193 -2.18 0.41 25.59
CA LYS A 193 -2.05 -1.04 25.83
C LYS A 193 -0.67 -1.43 26.35
N ALA A 194 0.39 -0.87 25.78
CA ALA A 194 1.76 -1.12 26.21
C ALA A 194 2.00 -0.63 27.65
N MET A 195 1.57 0.60 27.98
CA MET A 195 1.75 1.17 29.32
C MET A 195 1.05 0.36 30.41
N LYS A 196 -0.12 -0.22 30.12
CA LYS A 196 -0.84 -1.07 31.09
C LYS A 196 -0.07 -2.33 31.49
N GLN A 197 0.82 -2.83 30.63
CA GLN A 197 1.62 -4.03 30.87
C GLN A 197 3.00 -3.72 31.46
N GLY A 198 3.48 -2.48 31.28
CA GLY A 198 4.71 -1.96 31.89
C GLY A 198 5.71 -1.38 30.89
N PRO A 199 6.80 -0.74 31.37
CA PRO A 199 7.74 -0.01 30.51
C PRO A 199 8.42 -0.87 29.42
N ALA A 200 8.71 -2.14 29.70
CA ALA A 200 9.34 -3.07 28.74
C ALA A 200 8.46 -3.34 27.50
N TYR A 201 7.13 -3.26 27.64
CA TYR A 201 6.20 -3.46 26.52
C TYR A 201 6.16 -2.27 25.57
N MET A 202 6.65 -1.09 25.99
CA MET A 202 6.76 0.07 25.13
C MET A 202 7.73 -0.18 23.97
N THR A 203 8.88 -0.79 24.26
CA THR A 203 9.85 -1.18 23.23
C THR A 203 9.23 -2.14 22.22
N SER A 204 8.49 -3.14 22.71
CA SER A 204 7.80 -4.12 21.85
C SER A 204 6.73 -3.47 20.97
N PHE A 205 5.97 -2.53 21.53
CA PHE A 205 5.00 -1.74 20.78
C PHE A 205 5.67 -0.89 19.69
N ILE A 206 6.74 -0.16 20.02
CA ILE A 206 7.47 0.67 19.07
C ILE A 206 7.99 -0.19 17.90
N VAL A 207 8.54 -1.37 18.19
CA VAL A 207 9.03 -2.28 17.14
C VAL A 207 7.91 -2.75 16.22
N VAL A 208 6.78 -3.22 16.76
CA VAL A 208 5.61 -3.60 15.93
C VAL A 208 5.07 -2.44 15.13
N PHE A 209 4.94 -1.28 15.76
CA PHE A 209 4.40 -0.11 15.13
C PHE A 209 5.29 0.30 13.95
N LEU A 210 6.60 0.45 14.17
CA LEU A 210 7.56 0.80 13.12
C LEU A 210 7.66 -0.28 12.04
N PHE A 211 7.65 -1.56 12.41
CA PHE A 211 7.58 -2.66 11.45
C PHE A 211 6.36 -2.50 10.55
N THR A 212 5.19 -2.30 11.15
CA THR A 212 3.95 -2.16 10.38
C THR A 212 3.96 -0.90 9.52
N GLN A 213 4.46 0.22 10.05
CA GLN A 213 4.48 1.48 9.31
C GLN A 213 5.44 1.43 8.11
N ASN A 214 6.66 0.89 8.29
CA ASN A 214 7.69 0.88 7.24
C ASN A 214 7.58 -0.35 6.35
N ILE A 215 7.70 -1.54 6.92
CA ILE A 215 7.66 -2.80 6.17
C ILE A 215 6.25 -3.05 5.64
N GLY A 216 5.20 -2.78 6.42
CA GLY A 216 3.83 -2.90 5.94
C GLY A 216 3.51 -1.96 4.77
N GLY A 217 4.08 -0.76 4.76
CA GLY A 217 4.01 0.16 3.62
C GLY A 217 4.68 -0.43 2.37
N LEU A 218 5.90 -0.95 2.50
CA LEU A 218 6.62 -1.59 1.40
C LEU A 218 5.91 -2.85 0.88
N ILE A 219 5.37 -3.68 1.77
CA ILE A 219 4.54 -4.83 1.39
C ILE A 219 3.33 -4.36 0.58
N GLY A 220 2.63 -3.33 1.06
CA GLY A 220 1.50 -2.72 0.37
C GLY A 220 1.87 -2.26 -1.04
N SER A 221 2.92 -1.44 -1.16
CA SER A 221 3.40 -0.90 -2.44
C SER A 221 3.88 -1.99 -3.40
N ALA A 222 4.57 -3.01 -2.89
CA ALA A 222 5.07 -4.11 -3.70
C ALA A 222 3.93 -4.98 -4.25
N LEU A 223 2.96 -5.34 -3.41
CA LEU A 223 1.76 -6.08 -3.82
C LEU A 223 0.92 -5.27 -4.81
N PHE A 224 0.68 -4.00 -4.51
CA PHE A 224 -0.09 -3.09 -5.35
C PHE A 224 0.56 -2.94 -6.75
N SER A 225 1.85 -2.66 -6.80
CA SER A 225 2.59 -2.53 -8.07
C SER A 225 2.66 -3.85 -8.85
N THR A 226 2.75 -4.98 -8.15
CA THR A 226 2.73 -6.30 -8.77
C THR A 226 1.36 -6.60 -9.38
N PHE A 227 0.29 -6.26 -8.66
CA PHE A 227 -1.08 -6.41 -9.17
C PHE A 227 -1.29 -5.60 -10.44
N ILE A 228 -0.83 -4.33 -10.46
CA ILE A 228 -0.87 -3.48 -11.66
C ILE A 228 -0.14 -4.15 -12.83
N SER A 229 1.09 -4.64 -12.64
CA SER A 229 1.85 -5.29 -13.72
C SER A 229 1.18 -6.56 -14.25
N ILE A 230 0.51 -7.35 -13.39
CA ILE A 230 -0.25 -8.53 -13.83
C ILE A 230 -1.47 -8.10 -14.64
N ARG A 231 -2.24 -7.12 -14.16
CA ARG A 231 -3.44 -6.62 -14.82
C ARG A 231 -3.13 -5.87 -16.12
N GLU A 232 -2.00 -5.19 -16.19
CA GLU A 232 -1.51 -4.53 -17.40
C GLU A 232 -1.26 -5.57 -18.51
N LYS A 233 -0.54 -6.65 -18.19
CA LYS A 233 -0.31 -7.76 -19.14
C LYS A 233 -1.63 -8.38 -19.62
N TYR A 234 -2.58 -8.56 -18.71
CA TYR A 234 -3.92 -9.06 -19.03
C TYR A 234 -4.68 -8.13 -20.00
N HIS A 235 -4.77 -6.84 -19.69
CA HIS A 235 -5.46 -5.86 -20.55
C HIS A 235 -4.75 -5.65 -21.87
N SER A 236 -3.41 -5.67 -21.88
CA SER A 236 -2.61 -5.54 -23.10
C SER A 236 -2.85 -6.70 -24.05
N ALA A 237 -2.86 -7.94 -23.56
CA ALA A 237 -3.19 -9.11 -24.36
C ALA A 237 -4.61 -9.01 -24.97
N HIS A 238 -5.60 -8.63 -24.15
CA HIS A 238 -6.99 -8.51 -24.61
C HIS A 238 -7.17 -7.40 -25.67
N LEU A 239 -6.51 -6.26 -25.50
CA LEU A 239 -6.57 -5.16 -26.47
C LEU A 239 -5.86 -5.52 -27.78
N VAL A 240 -4.72 -6.21 -27.72
CA VAL A 240 -3.99 -6.65 -28.92
C VAL A 240 -4.79 -7.68 -29.71
N GLU A 241 -5.49 -8.61 -29.05
CA GLU A 241 -6.37 -9.59 -29.71
C GLU A 241 -7.50 -8.94 -30.52
N GLN A 242 -8.00 -7.77 -30.07
CA GLN A 242 -9.04 -7.02 -30.77
C GLN A 242 -8.49 -6.21 -31.96
N LEU A 243 -7.19 -5.98 -32.03
CA LEU A 243 -6.54 -5.20 -33.08
C LEU A 243 -6.16 -6.10 -34.26
N VAL A 244 -7.16 -6.47 -35.05
CA VAL A 244 -6.94 -7.24 -36.29
C VAL A 244 -6.69 -6.27 -37.45
N MET A 245 -5.59 -6.43 -38.18
CA MET A 245 -5.27 -5.59 -39.36
C MET A 245 -6.29 -5.72 -40.51
N SER A 246 -7.19 -6.71 -40.45
CA SER A 246 -8.31 -6.83 -41.37
C SER A 246 -9.44 -5.84 -41.07
N ASP A 247 -9.47 -5.24 -39.87
CA ASP A 247 -10.38 -4.14 -39.57
C ASP A 247 -9.89 -2.87 -40.28
N PRO A 248 -10.69 -2.29 -41.20
CA PRO A 248 -10.31 -1.07 -41.91
C PRO A 248 -10.01 0.11 -40.98
N LEU A 249 -10.62 0.16 -39.78
CA LEU A 249 -10.36 1.22 -38.80
C LEU A 249 -8.94 1.10 -38.22
N VAL A 250 -8.49 -0.12 -37.92
CA VAL A 250 -7.14 -0.40 -37.42
C VAL A 250 -6.11 -0.12 -38.50
N ALA A 251 -6.37 -0.58 -39.72
CA ALA A 251 -5.49 -0.32 -40.86
C ALA A 251 -5.33 1.19 -41.14
N GLN A 252 -6.43 1.95 -41.09
CA GLN A 252 -6.42 3.41 -41.25
C GLN A 252 -5.64 4.09 -40.12
N ARG A 253 -5.77 3.61 -38.87
CA ARG A 253 -5.05 4.16 -37.73
C ARG A 253 -3.55 3.93 -37.82
N VAL A 254 -3.14 2.72 -38.22
CA VAL A 254 -1.73 2.38 -38.47
C VAL A 254 -1.16 3.26 -39.57
N GLN A 255 -1.89 3.44 -40.68
CA GLN A 255 -1.46 4.28 -41.78
C GLN A 255 -1.31 5.75 -41.37
N ALA A 256 -2.24 6.27 -40.56
CA ALA A 256 -2.14 7.62 -40.01
C ALA A 256 -0.91 7.79 -39.10
N LEU A 257 -0.62 6.79 -38.24
CA LEU A 257 0.55 6.82 -37.36
C LEU A 257 1.86 6.75 -38.14
N SER A 258 1.97 5.84 -39.11
CA SER A 258 3.11 5.77 -40.05
C SER A 258 3.32 7.08 -40.81
N GLY A 259 2.24 7.77 -41.19
CA GLY A 259 2.31 9.06 -41.89
C GLY A 259 3.02 10.17 -41.10
N THR A 260 3.07 10.07 -39.77
CA THR A 260 3.79 11.01 -38.90
C THR A 260 5.31 10.98 -39.16
N TYR A 261 5.85 9.81 -39.49
CA TYR A 261 7.28 9.58 -39.72
C TYR A 261 7.69 9.67 -41.21
N ALA A 262 6.71 9.76 -42.12
CA ALA A 262 6.94 9.85 -43.56
C ALA A 262 7.74 11.09 -44.00
N LYS A 263 7.82 12.13 -43.15
CA LYS A 263 8.63 13.33 -43.39
C LYS A 263 10.05 13.26 -42.82
N VAL A 264 10.34 12.26 -41.99
CA VAL A 264 11.61 12.13 -41.24
C VAL A 264 12.41 10.93 -41.72
N LEU A 265 11.76 9.81 -42.05
CA LEU A 265 12.41 8.64 -42.63
C LEU A 265 12.28 8.65 -44.16
N ALA A 266 13.42 8.55 -44.85
CA ALA A 266 13.48 8.41 -46.30
C ALA A 266 13.10 6.99 -46.79
N ASP A 267 13.25 5.99 -45.92
CA ASP A 267 12.91 4.60 -46.22
C ASP A 267 11.42 4.32 -45.93
N GLN A 268 10.68 3.99 -46.99
CA GLN A 268 9.25 3.67 -46.91
C GLN A 268 8.98 2.33 -46.20
N GLY A 269 9.94 1.40 -46.20
CA GLY A 269 9.82 0.14 -45.48
C GLY A 269 9.83 0.34 -43.97
N LEU A 270 10.81 1.11 -43.48
CA LEU A 270 10.92 1.47 -42.06
C LEU A 270 9.73 2.31 -41.59
N THR A 271 9.28 3.29 -42.39
CA THR A 271 8.11 4.13 -42.07
C THR A 271 6.82 3.32 -41.86
N LYS A 272 6.64 2.24 -42.63
CA LYS A 272 5.46 1.35 -42.50
C LYS A 272 5.54 0.44 -41.27
N ALA A 273 6.75 0.13 -40.78
CA ALA A 273 6.96 -0.66 -39.57
C ALA A 273 6.76 0.16 -38.28
N GLU A 274 6.94 1.48 -38.32
CA GLU A 274 6.75 2.36 -37.15
C GLU A 274 5.28 2.52 -36.73
N GLY A 275 4.33 2.47 -37.67
CA GLY A 275 2.89 2.64 -37.38
C GLY A 275 2.35 1.60 -36.38
N PRO A 276 2.58 0.30 -36.61
CA PRO A 276 2.23 -0.75 -35.65
C PRO A 276 2.93 -0.61 -34.29
N VAL A 277 4.18 -0.14 -34.25
CA VAL A 277 4.92 0.07 -33.00
C VAL A 277 4.27 1.17 -32.16
N LEU A 278 3.95 2.31 -32.78
CA LEU A 278 3.26 3.42 -32.12
C LEU A 278 1.86 3.03 -31.65
N LEU A 279 1.15 2.22 -32.43
CA LEU A 279 -0.14 1.68 -32.02
C LEU A 279 0.01 0.77 -30.80
N GLY A 280 1.02 -0.11 -30.79
CA GLY A 280 1.35 -0.95 -29.64
C GLY A 280 1.67 -0.14 -28.38
N GLN A 281 2.41 0.97 -28.51
CA GLN A 281 2.67 1.87 -27.38
C GLN A 281 1.39 2.51 -26.84
N GLN A 282 0.45 2.91 -27.70
CA GLN A 282 -0.85 3.44 -27.28
C GLN A 282 -1.66 2.38 -26.53
N VAL A 283 -1.67 1.14 -27.04
CA VAL A 283 -2.34 0.00 -26.39
C VAL A 283 -1.77 -0.27 -25.02
N THR A 284 -0.44 -0.35 -24.88
CA THR A 284 0.21 -0.54 -23.59
C THR A 284 -0.14 0.58 -22.61
N LYS A 285 -0.21 1.84 -23.08
CA LYS A 285 -0.60 2.96 -22.24
C LYS A 285 -2.05 2.83 -21.75
N GLU A 286 -3.00 2.50 -22.62
CA GLU A 286 -4.40 2.28 -22.23
C GLU A 286 -4.56 1.06 -21.31
N ALA A 287 -3.87 -0.04 -21.60
CA ALA A 287 -3.83 -1.22 -20.74
C ALA A 287 -3.29 -0.89 -19.33
N THR A 288 -2.29 -0.01 -19.26
CA THR A 288 -1.76 0.49 -17.99
C THR A 288 -2.81 1.30 -17.24
N ILE A 289 -3.54 2.20 -17.90
CA ILE A 289 -4.60 2.99 -17.24
C ILE A 289 -5.69 2.07 -16.67
N LEU A 290 -6.13 1.07 -17.45
CA LEU A 290 -7.12 0.08 -17.00
C LEU A 290 -6.61 -0.76 -15.83
N SER A 291 -5.32 -1.10 -15.79
CA SER A 291 -4.75 -1.85 -14.66
C SER A 291 -4.66 -1.01 -13.38
N TYR A 292 -4.41 0.30 -13.48
CA TYR A 292 -4.53 1.21 -12.34
C TYR A 292 -5.98 1.34 -11.85
N ASN A 293 -6.96 1.42 -12.76
CA ASN A 293 -8.37 1.43 -12.39
C ASN A 293 -8.77 0.19 -11.59
N ASP A 294 -8.35 -0.99 -12.04
CA ASP A 294 -8.56 -2.24 -11.31
C ASP A 294 -7.90 -2.21 -9.93
N ALA A 295 -6.69 -1.64 -9.82
CA ALA A 295 -5.95 -1.55 -8.57
C ALA A 295 -6.62 -0.60 -7.57
N PHE A 296 -7.10 0.56 -8.04
CA PHE A 296 -7.88 1.50 -7.23
C PHE A 296 -9.18 0.87 -6.73
N LEU A 297 -9.88 0.14 -7.61
CA LEU A 297 -11.10 -0.59 -7.22
C LEU A 297 -10.79 -1.67 -6.19
N ALA A 298 -9.69 -2.42 -6.34
CA ALA A 298 -9.27 -3.42 -5.37
C ALA A 298 -9.01 -2.80 -4.00
N ILE A 299 -8.35 -1.64 -3.93
CA ILE A 299 -8.11 -0.90 -2.69
C ILE A 299 -9.43 -0.42 -2.06
N SER A 300 -10.36 0.09 -2.87
CA SER A 300 -11.70 0.44 -2.42
C SER A 300 -12.44 -0.76 -1.80
N VAL A 301 -12.38 -1.92 -2.47
CA VAL A 301 -13.02 -3.16 -1.98
C VAL A 301 -12.37 -3.64 -0.69
N ILE A 302 -11.03 -3.64 -0.59
CA ILE A 302 -10.31 -4.01 0.63
C ILE A 302 -10.67 -3.09 1.79
N ALA A 303 -10.72 -1.78 1.55
CA ALA A 303 -11.13 -0.79 2.55
C ALA A 303 -12.59 -0.98 2.99
N ALA A 304 -13.50 -1.25 2.04
CA ALA A 304 -14.90 -1.55 2.34
C ALA A 304 -15.07 -2.85 3.15
N ILE A 305 -14.34 -3.91 2.81
CA ILE A 305 -14.33 -5.17 3.58
C ILE A 305 -13.79 -4.92 4.99
N ALA A 306 -12.68 -4.18 5.12
CA ALA A 306 -12.12 -3.83 6.42
C ALA A 306 -13.13 -3.03 7.27
N LEU A 307 -13.85 -2.09 6.65
CA LEU A 307 -14.92 -1.33 7.29
C LEU A 307 -16.06 -2.24 7.76
N CYS A 308 -16.55 -3.11 6.89
CA CYS A 308 -17.61 -4.09 7.22
C CYS A 308 -17.20 -5.02 8.35
N CYS A 309 -15.98 -5.55 8.32
CA CYS A 309 -15.42 -6.38 9.39
C CYS A 309 -15.36 -5.60 10.71
N GLN A 310 -14.90 -4.36 10.67
CA GLN A 310 -14.81 -3.51 11.85
C GLN A 310 -16.18 -3.21 12.46
N VAL A 311 -17.17 -2.84 11.62
CA VAL A 311 -18.55 -2.58 12.06
C VAL A 311 -19.17 -3.85 12.64
N THR A 312 -19.01 -4.99 11.97
CA THR A 312 -19.54 -6.28 12.44
C THR A 312 -18.94 -6.67 13.79
N TYR A 313 -17.63 -6.52 13.95
CA TYR A 313 -16.95 -6.78 15.22
C TYR A 313 -17.48 -5.88 16.35
N ARG A 314 -17.75 -4.60 16.06
CA ARG A 314 -18.32 -3.66 17.04
C ARG A 314 -19.74 -4.03 17.46
N VAL A 315 -20.57 -4.39 16.49
CA VAL A 315 -21.93 -4.85 16.75
C VAL A 315 -21.90 -6.11 17.61
N TYR A 316 -21.01 -7.06 17.29
CA TYR A 316 -20.81 -8.27 18.09
C TYR A 316 -20.37 -7.98 19.54
N GLU A 317 -19.40 -7.08 19.74
CA GLU A 317 -18.98 -6.67 21.10
C GLU A 317 -20.12 -6.02 21.88
N ALA A 318 -20.91 -5.15 21.25
CA ALA A 318 -22.07 -4.52 21.88
C ALA A 318 -23.14 -5.54 22.28
N PHE A 319 -23.42 -6.53 21.42
CA PHE A 319 -24.34 -7.63 21.73
C PHE A 319 -23.84 -8.50 22.88
N ARG A 320 -22.54 -8.85 22.88
CA ARG A 320 -21.94 -9.64 23.96
C ARG A 320 -22.01 -8.89 25.29
N ALA A 321 -21.66 -7.61 25.32
CA ALA A 321 -21.74 -6.78 26.53
C ALA A 321 -23.16 -6.70 27.09
N ARG A 322 -24.17 -6.54 26.22
CA ARG A 322 -25.60 -6.56 26.62
C ARG A 322 -26.01 -7.91 27.21
N ARG A 323 -25.61 -9.03 26.60
CA ARG A 323 -25.87 -10.38 27.14
C ARG A 323 -25.23 -10.60 28.51
N SER A 324 -23.98 -10.17 28.69
CA SER A 324 -23.28 -10.26 29.97
C SER A 324 -23.98 -9.42 31.06
N ALA A 325 -24.46 -8.22 30.72
CA ALA A 325 -25.21 -7.39 31.67
C ALA A 325 -26.53 -8.04 32.10
N LEU A 326 -27.27 -8.63 31.15
CA LEU A 326 -28.52 -9.34 31.44
C LEU A 326 -28.30 -10.59 32.31
N ALA A 327 -27.21 -11.32 32.10
CA ALA A 327 -26.88 -12.51 32.89
C ALA A 327 -26.40 -12.21 34.33
N VAL A 328 -25.96 -10.98 34.61
CA VAL A 328 -25.59 -10.54 35.98
C VAL A 328 -26.83 -10.05 36.76
N MET A 329 -27.91 -9.70 36.05
CA MET A 329 -29.16 -9.22 36.65
C MET A 329 -30.17 -10.35 36.96
N SER A 330 -29.95 -11.55 36.43
CA SER A 330 -30.73 -12.78 36.68
C SER A 330 -30.10 -13.62 37.78
#